data_AF-A0A0F7PT11-F1
#
_entry.id   AF-A0A0F7PT11-F1
#
_cell.length_a   1.000
_cell.length_b   1.000
_cell.length_c   1.000
_cell.angle_alpha   90.00
_cell.angle_beta   90.00
_cell.angle_gamma   90.00
#
_symmetry.space_group_name_H-M   'P 1'
#
loop_
_entity.id
_entity.type
_entity.pdbx_description
1 polymer ?
#
loop_
_entity_poly.entity_id
_entity_poly.type
_entity_poly.pdbx_seq_one_letter_code
_entity_poly.pdbx_strand_id
1 'polypeptide(L)' 'MAKRHKRSPELNSMQIDGLVARAADLHRNLVPLFCDLKPQSELYNAIVELSDALARTIRKTSGDEPPWMQPRISR' A
#
# COMPACT_ATOMS: atom_id res chain seq x y z
N MET A 1 -9.47 -22.81 28.73
CA MET A 1 -9.73 -22.55 27.29
C MET A 1 -9.57 -21.07 27.02
N ALA A 2 -8.59 -20.66 26.22
CA ALA A 2 -8.42 -19.25 25.86
C ALA A 2 -9.64 -18.78 25.06
N LYS A 3 -10.30 -17.69 25.47
CA LYS A 3 -11.38 -17.07 24.71
C LYS A 3 -10.85 -16.73 23.31
N ARG A 4 -11.33 -17.46 22.29
CA ARG A 4 -10.99 -17.18 20.89
C ARG A 4 -11.54 -15.79 20.56
N HIS A 5 -10.66 -14.85 20.23
CA HIS A 5 -11.10 -13.53 19.81
C HIS A 5 -12.07 -13.67 18.63
N LYS A 6 -13.28 -13.12 18.78
CA LYS A 6 -14.26 -13.06 17.70
C LYS A 6 -13.68 -12.16 16.61
N ARG A 7 -13.37 -12.75 15.45
CA ARG A 7 -12.87 -11.98 14.30
C ARG A 7 -14.01 -11.14 13.73
N SER A 8 -13.75 -9.88 13.45
CA SER A 8 -14.68 -9.02 12.73
C SER A 8 -14.69 -9.42 11.25
N PRO A 9 -15.85 -9.44 10.57
CA PRO A 9 -15.91 -9.68 9.13
C PRO A 9 -15.30 -8.53 8.32
N GLU A 10 -15.28 -7.31 8.88
CA GLU A 10 -14.84 -6.10 8.21
C GLU A 10 -13.89 -5.28 9.08
N LEU A 11 -13.04 -4.49 8.42
CA LEU A 11 -12.22 -3.47 9.08
C LEU A 11 -13.08 -2.25 9.36
N ASN A 12 -12.92 -1.64 10.54
CA ASN A 12 -13.51 -0.33 10.80
C ASN A 12 -12.69 0.79 10.13
N SER A 13 -13.25 1.99 10.06
CA SER A 13 -12.61 3.15 9.41
C SER A 13 -11.21 3.44 9.95
N MET A 14 -11.00 3.40 11.27
CA MET A 14 -9.68 3.64 11.88
C MET A 14 -8.65 2.57 11.47
N GLN A 15 -9.08 1.32 11.30
CA GLN A 15 -8.22 0.23 10.82
C GLN A 15 -7.91 0.38 9.33
N ILE A 16 -8.87 0.85 8.52
CA ILE A 16 -8.67 1.18 7.11
C ILE A 16 -7.65 2.31 6.98
N ASP A 17 -7.83 3.41 7.71
CA ASP A 17 -6.89 4.54 7.72
C ASP A 17 -5.48 4.10 8.12
N GLY A 18 -5.38 3.26 9.17
CA GLY A 18 -4.12 2.69 9.61
C GLY A 18 -3.46 1.77 8.57
N LEU A 19 -4.25 1.01 7.81
CA LEU A 19 -3.75 0.20 6.70
C LEU A 19 -3.22 1.07 5.56
N VAL A 20 -3.97 2.10 5.17
CA VAL A 20 -3.57 3.04 4.11
C VAL A 20 -2.27 3.75 4.49
N ALA A 21 -2.13 4.22 5.73
CA ALA A 21 -0.90 4.86 6.22
C ALA A 21 0.30 3.91 6.14
N ARG A 22 0.15 2.66 6.61
CA ARG A 22 1.22 1.66 6.56
C ARG A 22 1.61 1.28 5.12
N ALA A 23 0.64 1.14 4.23
CA ALA A 23 0.88 0.86 2.83
C ALA A 23 1.63 2.02 2.14
N ALA A 24 1.28 3.26 2.48
CA ALA A 24 1.97 4.45 2.00
C ALA A 24 3.41 4.56 2.52
N ASP A 25 3.64 4.26 3.80
CA ASP A 25 5.00 4.24 4.37
C ASP A 25 5.86 3.16 3.72
N LEU A 26 5.29 1.97 3.50
CA LEU A 26 5.99 0.89 2.80
C LEU A 26 6.34 1.30 1.37
N HIS A 27 5.40 1.87 0.61
CA HIS A 27 5.68 2.40 -0.73
C HIS A 27 6.84 3.41 -0.71
N ARG A 28 6.83 4.38 0.22
CA ARG A 28 7.92 5.36 0.34
C ARG A 28 9.28 4.70 0.57
N ASN A 29 9.33 3.61 1.33
CA ASN A 29 10.55 2.85 1.56
C ASN A 29 11.03 2.06 0.33
N LEU A 30 10.13 1.74 -0.61
CA LEU A 30 10.49 1.09 -1.88
C LEU A 30 11.05 2.09 -2.91
N VAL A 31 10.69 3.38 -2.81
CA VAL A 31 11.10 4.40 -3.80
C VAL A 31 12.61 4.47 -4.04
N PRO A 32 13.48 4.50 -3.02
CA PRO A 32 14.92 4.49 -3.25
C PRO A 32 15.41 3.26 -4.03
N LEU A 33 14.80 2.09 -3.76
CA LEU A 33 15.15 0.85 -4.45
C LEU A 33 14.79 0.90 -5.95
N PHE A 34 13.72 1.61 -6.33
CA PHE A 34 13.43 1.86 -7.75
C PHE A 34 14.52 2.68 -8.43
N CYS A 35 15.02 3.71 -7.73
CA CYS A 35 16.03 4.62 -8.28
C CYS A 35 17.40 3.94 -8.48
N ASP A 36 17.73 2.96 -7.63
CA ASP A 36 19.01 2.26 -7.67
C ASP A 36 19.05 1.11 -8.68
N LEU A 37 17.89 0.65 -9.17
CA LEU A 37 17.78 -0.49 -10.07
C LEU A 37 17.57 -0.07 -11.53
N LYS A 38 18.11 -0.86 -12.46
CA LYS A 38 17.80 -0.71 -13.88
C LYS A 38 16.35 -1.15 -14.14
N PRO A 39 15.56 -0.42 -14.96
CA PRO A 39 14.20 -0.82 -15.29
C PRO A 39 14.06 -2.20 -15.94
N GLN A 40 15.10 -2.72 -16.60
CA GLN A 40 15.08 -4.07 -17.18
C GLN A 40 15.43 -5.18 -16.17
N SER A 41 15.70 -4.85 -14.90
CA SER A 41 16.04 -5.83 -13.88
C SER A 41 14.79 -6.54 -13.37
N GLU A 42 14.86 -7.86 -13.21
CA GLU A 42 13.83 -8.65 -12.54
C GLU A 42 13.54 -8.14 -11.11
N LEU A 43 14.56 -7.61 -10.41
CA LEU A 43 14.38 -7.01 -9.08
C LEU A 43 13.55 -5.73 -9.15
N TYR A 44 13.73 -4.92 -10.19
CA TYR A 44 12.91 -3.73 -10.40
C TYR A 44 11.45 -4.13 -10.61
N ASN A 45 11.21 -5.11 -11.49
CA ASN A 45 9.86 -5.63 -11.77
C ASN A 45 9.19 -6.17 -10.50
N ALA A 46 9.89 -6.96 -9.68
CA ALA A 46 9.35 -7.49 -8.43
C ALA A 46 8.92 -6.39 -7.44
N ILE A 47 9.68 -5.29 -7.35
CA ILE A 47 9.33 -4.16 -6.49
C ILE A 47 8.15 -3.37 -7.07
N VAL A 48 8.05 -3.24 -8.40
CA VAL A 48 6.88 -2.63 -9.06
C VAL A 48 5.63 -3.45 -8.75
N GLU A 49 5.69 -4.77 -8.88
CA GLU A 49 4.56 -5.66 -8.57
C GLU A 49 4.10 -5.53 -7.11
N LEU A 50 5.05 -5.40 -6.17
CA LEU A 50 4.74 -5.14 -4.76
C LEU A 50 4.05 -3.78 -4.60
N SER A 51 4.57 -2.73 -5.22
CA SER A 51 3.96 -1.38 -5.21
C SER A 51 2.52 -1.40 -5.75
N ASP A 52 2.30 -2.10 -6.86
CA ASP A 52 0.98 -2.28 -7.45
C ASP A 52 0.04 -3.08 -6.55
N ALA A 53 0.55 -4.08 -5.84
CA ALA A 53 -0.22 -4.84 -4.87
C ALA A 53 -0.67 -3.95 -3.69
N LEU A 54 0.18 -3.02 -3.24
CA LEU A 54 -0.19 -2.03 -2.22
C LEU A 54 -1.28 -1.08 -2.75
N ALA A 55 -1.13 -0.59 -3.98
CA ALA A 55 -2.13 0.25 -4.63
C ALA A 55 -3.50 -0.45 -4.73
N ARG A 56 -3.52 -1.70 -5.19
CA ARG A 56 -4.75 -2.52 -5.25
C ARG A 56 -5.36 -2.75 -3.87
N THR A 57 -4.54 -2.94 -2.85
CA THR A 57 -5.00 -3.11 -1.47
C THR A 57 -5.76 -1.88 -0.99
N ILE A 58 -5.15 -0.69 -1.13
CA ILE A 58 -5.77 0.58 -0.73
C ILE A 58 -7.13 0.76 -1.42
N ARG A 59 -7.20 0.61 -2.75
CA ARG A 59 -8.45 0.75 -3.51
C ARG A 59 -9.53 -0.21 -3.03
N LYS A 60 -9.17 -1.46 -2.72
CA LYS A 60 -10.14 -2.48 -2.26
C LYS A 60 -10.63 -2.23 -0.83
N THR A 61 -9.80 -1.64 0.03
CA THR A 61 -10.14 -1.48 1.45
C THR A 61 -10.75 -0.13 1.79
N SER A 62 -10.30 0.96 1.16
CA SER A 62 -10.82 2.31 1.42
C SER A 62 -11.72 2.84 0.31
N GLY A 63 -11.59 2.32 -0.92
CA GLY A 63 -12.26 2.88 -2.10
C GLY A 63 -11.53 4.09 -2.71
N ASP A 64 -10.46 4.55 -2.08
CA ASP A 64 -9.71 5.73 -2.52
C ASP A 64 -8.53 5.38 -3.43
N GLU A 65 -8.02 6.40 -4.10
CA GLU A 65 -6.80 6.30 -4.89
C GLU A 65 -5.55 6.39 -3.99
N PRO A 66 -4.51 5.57 -4.23
CA PRO A 66 -3.28 5.60 -3.43
C PRO A 66 -2.64 6.99 -3.38
N PRO A 67 -2.09 7.43 -2.23
CA PRO A 67 -1.58 8.79 -2.06
C PRO A 67 -0.50 9.22 -3.06
N TRP A 68 0.28 8.28 -3.60
CA TRP A 68 1.34 8.56 -4.58
C TRP A 68 0.84 8.59 -6.03
N MET A 69 -0.39 8.14 -6.29
CA MET A 69 -1.04 8.19 -7.61
C MET A 69 -2.02 9.36 -7.70
N GLN A 70 -2.31 10.04 -6.59
CA GLN A 70 -3.13 11.24 -6.59
C GLN A 70 -2.40 12.37 -7.35
N PRO A 71 -3.07 13.06 -8.28
CA PRO A 71 -2.47 14.21 -8.93
C PRO A 71 -2.11 15.23 -7.86
N ARG A 72 -0.85 15.69 -7.85
CA ARG A 72 -0.48 16.87 -7.07
C ARG A 72 -1.29 18.02 -7.64
N ILE A 73 -2.38 18.37 -6.96
CA ILE A 73 -3.09 19.61 -7.22
C ILE A 73 -2.08 20.71 -6.88
N SER A 74 -1.40 21.22 -7.91
CA SER A 74 -0.57 22.41 -7.81
C SER A 74 -1.52 23.54 -7.46
N ARG A 75 -1.51 23.97 -6.21
CA ARG A 75 -2.07 25.25 -5.81
C ARG A 75 -1.07 26.35 -6.12
#